data_AF-A0A0F8W215-F1
#
_entry.id   AF-A0A0F8W215-F1
#
_cell.length_a   1.000
_cell.length_b   1.000
_cell.length_c   1.000
_cell.angle_alpha   90.00
_cell.angle_beta   90.00
_cell.angle_gamma   90.00
#
_symmetry.space_group_name_H-M   'P 1'
#
loop_
_entity.id
_entity.type
_entity.pdbx_description
1 polymer ?
#
loop_
_entity_poly.entity_id
_entity_poly.type
_entity_poly.pdbx_seq_one_letter_code
_entity_poly.pdbx_strand_id
1 'polypeptide(L)'
;MRSQFSFVNQNADKKRVFYTETSTIYEGMPVCYEFDATTNSDDGTTAEGSQNEGKYRRVEDPDANNIDAFAGVVAGAEYAGRTGPRWLDIYVPNGAIVPVRTDQNCLINQTILAVTTASQELGVPLVTDSQPVAVAMETVDRGTAGIVLARLCPDAFMYQDHAGTALSVD
;
A
#
# COMPACT_ATOMS: atom_id res chain seq x y z
N MET A 1 -26.55 -20.01 18.72
CA MET A 1 -26.01 -18.64 18.71
C MET A 1 -25.46 -18.35 17.32
N ARG A 2 -26.07 -17.43 16.57
CA ARG A 2 -25.55 -16.98 15.28
C ARG A 2 -24.53 -15.88 15.56
N SER A 3 -23.26 -16.13 15.26
CA SER A 3 -22.24 -15.07 15.21
C SER A 3 -22.56 -14.20 13.98
N GLN A 4 -23.09 -13.01 14.22
CA GLN A 4 -23.40 -12.02 13.20
C GLN A 4 -22.51 -10.80 13.46
N PHE A 5 -21.24 -10.94 13.09
CA PHE A 5 -20.35 -9.82 12.81
C PHE A 5 -19.80 -10.02 11.40
N SER A 6 -20.66 -9.82 10.39
CA SER A 6 -20.18 -9.46 9.06
C SER A 6 -20.14 -7.94 9.04
N PHE A 7 -19.06 -7.36 9.54
CA PHE A 7 -18.71 -5.99 9.17
C PHE A 7 -18.26 -6.08 7.71
N VAL A 8 -19.20 -6.01 6.77
CA VAL A 8 -18.83 -5.65 5.40
C VAL A 8 -18.31 -4.24 5.52
N ASN A 9 -16.98 -4.08 5.56
CA ASN A 9 -16.33 -2.79 5.46
C ASN A 9 -16.78 -2.22 4.12
N GLN A 10 -17.78 -1.34 4.14
CA GLN A 10 -18.47 -0.85 2.93
C GLN A 10 -17.52 -0.10 2.00
N ASN A 11 -16.34 0.27 2.50
CA ASN A 11 -15.30 0.92 1.74
C ASN A 11 -14.20 -0.06 1.30
N ALA A 12 -14.15 -1.33 1.70
CA ALA A 12 -13.08 -2.25 1.24
C ALA A 12 -13.27 -2.65 -0.23
N ASP A 13 -12.94 -1.72 -1.13
CA ASP A 13 -12.98 -1.92 -2.56
C ASP A 13 -11.76 -2.70 -3.01
N LYS A 14 -11.98 -3.64 -3.93
CA LYS A 14 -10.93 -4.50 -4.48
C LYS A 14 -10.77 -4.23 -5.95
N LYS A 15 -9.52 -4.05 -6.37
CA LYS A 15 -9.15 -3.92 -7.78
C LYS A 15 -8.24 -5.06 -8.18
N ARG A 16 -8.50 -5.63 -9.36
CA ARG A 16 -7.61 -6.63 -9.96
C ARG A 16 -6.48 -5.94 -10.72
N VAL A 17 -5.24 -6.34 -10.41
CA VAL A 17 -4.00 -5.83 -10.99
C VAL A 17 -3.07 -6.98 -11.36
N PHE A 18 -2.09 -6.72 -12.22
CA PHE A 18 -1.05 -7.64 -12.61
C PHE A 18 0.26 -7.24 -11.93
N TYR A 19 0.73 -8.06 -11.00
CA TYR A 19 2.01 -7.90 -10.35
C TYR A 19 3.13 -8.42 -11.25
N THR A 20 4.11 -7.56 -11.54
CA THR A 20 5.15 -7.78 -12.56
C THR A 20 6.41 -8.42 -12.00
N GLU A 21 6.65 -8.27 -10.70
CA GLU A 21 7.87 -8.72 -10.05
C GLU A 21 7.91 -10.23 -9.80
N THR A 22 9.11 -10.72 -9.44
CA THR A 22 9.37 -12.14 -9.16
C THR A 22 9.46 -12.46 -7.66
N SER A 23 9.16 -11.49 -6.79
CA SER A 23 9.19 -11.67 -5.34
C SER A 23 8.09 -12.62 -4.84
N THR A 24 8.25 -13.07 -3.60
CA THR A 24 7.20 -13.80 -2.90
C THR A 24 6.10 -12.82 -2.47
N ILE A 25 4.85 -13.17 -2.72
CA ILE A 25 3.68 -12.35 -2.43
C ILE A 25 3.12 -12.74 -1.08
N TYR A 26 2.73 -11.74 -0.30
CA TYR A 26 2.08 -11.89 0.99
C TYR A 26 0.78 -11.11 1.01
N GLU A 27 -0.20 -11.56 1.79
CA GLU A 27 -1.37 -10.72 2.10
C GLU A 27 -0.91 -9.44 2.80
N GLY A 28 -1.56 -8.32 2.49
CA GLY A 28 -1.29 -7.02 3.09
C GLY A 28 0.01 -6.36 2.62
N MET A 29 0.78 -7.00 1.73
CA MET A 29 1.99 -6.44 1.13
C MET A 29 1.65 -5.17 0.34
N PRO A 30 2.39 -4.05 0.52
CA PRO A 30 2.20 -2.84 -0.28
C PRO A 30 2.68 -3.07 -1.71
N VAL A 31 1.97 -2.48 -2.65
CA VAL A 31 2.37 -2.43 -4.07
C VAL A 31 2.17 -1.04 -4.63
N CYS A 32 3.06 -0.63 -5.53
CA CYS A 32 3.01 0.64 -6.24
C CYS A 32 2.68 0.39 -7.71
N TYR A 33 2.09 1.38 -8.38
CA TYR A 33 1.95 1.30 -9.83
C TYR A 33 3.33 1.36 -10.49
N GLU A 34 3.53 0.51 -11.50
CA GLU A 34 4.80 0.42 -12.24
C GLU A 34 5.11 1.73 -12.97
N PHE A 35 6.26 2.35 -12.62
CA PHE A 35 6.72 3.62 -13.18
C PHE A 35 7.67 3.42 -14.38
N ASP A 36 8.53 2.38 -14.35
CA ASP A 36 9.55 2.09 -15.38
C ASP A 36 9.08 1.13 -16.49
N ALA A 37 7.77 0.91 -16.63
CA ALA A 37 7.32 0.50 -17.94
C ALA A 37 7.73 1.63 -18.89
N THR A 38 8.64 1.38 -19.82
CA THR A 38 8.89 2.17 -21.06
C THR A 38 7.61 2.43 -21.89
N THR A 39 6.44 2.16 -21.31
CA THR A 39 5.08 2.34 -21.77
C THR A 39 4.26 3.28 -20.86
N ASN A 40 4.64 3.64 -19.63
CA ASN A 40 3.89 4.51 -18.71
C ASN A 40 4.70 5.76 -18.34
N SER A 41 4.97 6.62 -19.30
CA SER A 41 5.53 7.93 -18.98
C SER A 41 4.49 8.81 -18.27
N ASP A 42 4.84 9.27 -17.07
CA ASP A 42 4.14 10.35 -16.35
C ASP A 42 4.25 11.71 -17.06
N ASP A 43 4.88 11.77 -18.24
CA ASP A 43 4.80 12.91 -19.16
C ASP A 43 3.47 12.98 -19.94
N GLY A 44 2.57 12.01 -19.76
CA GLY A 44 1.28 11.98 -20.43
C GLY A 44 1.35 11.69 -21.94
N THR A 45 2.50 11.24 -22.44
CA THR A 45 2.73 11.00 -23.88
C THR A 45 3.36 9.64 -24.15
N THR A 46 2.68 8.58 -23.70
CA THR A 46 2.83 7.29 -24.37
C THR A 46 2.31 7.45 -25.81
N ALA A 47 2.81 6.68 -26.77
CA ALA A 47 2.27 6.70 -28.15
C ALA A 47 0.75 6.37 -28.21
N GLU A 48 0.20 5.83 -27.12
CA GLU A 48 -1.20 5.41 -26.94
C GLU A 48 -1.99 6.36 -26.00
N GLY A 49 -1.35 7.38 -25.41
CA GLY A 49 -1.96 8.34 -24.48
C GLY A 49 -2.81 7.70 -23.38
N SER A 50 -4.04 8.17 -23.21
CA SER A 50 -5.00 7.65 -22.21
C SER A 50 -5.43 6.20 -22.43
N GLN A 51 -5.05 5.57 -23.56
CA GLN A 51 -5.44 4.22 -23.92
C GLN A 51 -4.48 3.13 -23.40
N ASN A 52 -3.34 3.50 -22.82
CA ASN A 52 -2.48 2.49 -22.23
C ASN A 52 -3.15 1.90 -20.97
N GLU A 53 -3.74 0.71 -21.11
CA GLU A 53 -4.39 -0.02 -20.01
C GLU A 53 -3.38 -0.45 -18.92
N GLY A 54 -2.08 -0.51 -19.26
CA GLY A 54 -0.99 -0.87 -18.36
C GLY A 54 -0.79 0.13 -17.22
N LYS A 55 -1.03 1.43 -17.45
CA LYS A 55 -0.81 2.51 -16.45
C LYS A 55 -1.68 2.45 -15.21
N TYR A 56 -2.76 1.67 -15.26
CA TYR A 56 -3.67 1.54 -14.13
C TYR A 56 -3.85 0.10 -13.68
N ARG A 57 -3.09 -0.85 -14.22
CA ARG A 57 -3.27 -2.27 -13.92
C ARG A 57 -1.99 -3.00 -13.56
N ARG A 58 -0.81 -2.47 -13.88
CA ARG A 58 0.46 -3.10 -13.51
C ARG A 58 0.98 -2.51 -12.20
N VAL A 59 1.43 -3.40 -11.33
CA VAL A 59 1.97 -3.03 -10.03
C VAL A 59 3.26 -3.80 -9.77
N GLU A 60 4.15 -3.19 -9.02
CA GLU A 60 5.46 -3.73 -8.67
C GLU A 60 5.75 -3.48 -7.17
N ASP A 61 6.90 -3.98 -6.72
CA ASP A 61 7.37 -3.70 -5.36
C ASP A 61 7.67 -2.21 -5.20
N PRO A 62 7.43 -1.61 -4.01
CA PRO A 62 7.77 -0.23 -3.78
C PRO A 62 9.26 0.05 -3.93
N ASP A 63 9.63 1.09 -4.67
CA ASP A 63 10.98 1.57 -4.85
C ASP A 63 11.05 3.10 -4.85
N ALA A 64 12.25 3.67 -4.98
CA ALA A 64 12.45 5.12 -4.90
C ALA A 64 11.79 5.89 -6.06
N ASN A 65 11.48 5.23 -7.19
CA ASN A 65 10.91 5.85 -8.37
C ASN A 65 9.38 5.78 -8.40
N ASN A 66 8.78 4.82 -7.68
CA ASN A 66 7.33 4.57 -7.72
C ASN A 66 6.62 4.78 -6.37
N ILE A 67 7.34 5.15 -5.31
CA ILE A 67 6.77 5.21 -3.94
C ILE A 67 5.57 6.14 -3.80
N ASP A 68 5.56 7.23 -4.58
CA ASP A 68 4.47 8.20 -4.62
C ASP A 68 3.22 7.66 -5.36
N ALA A 69 3.39 6.60 -6.15
CA ALA A 69 2.34 5.95 -6.93
C ALA A 69 1.74 4.72 -6.21
N PHE A 70 1.53 4.83 -4.89
CA PHE A 70 0.95 3.75 -4.09
C PHE A 70 -0.39 3.26 -4.65
N ALA A 71 -0.46 1.97 -5.00
CA ALA A 71 -1.64 1.39 -5.62
C ALA A 71 -2.60 0.78 -4.60
N GLY A 72 -2.06 0.22 -3.52
CA GLY A 72 -2.83 -0.47 -2.48
C GLY A 72 -2.05 -1.60 -1.82
N VAL A 73 -2.77 -2.48 -1.12
CA VAL A 73 -2.18 -3.68 -0.48
C VAL A 73 -2.82 -4.96 -1.01
N VAL A 74 -2.04 -6.03 -1.13
CA VAL A 74 -2.53 -7.34 -1.62
C VAL A 74 -3.67 -7.85 -0.75
N ALA A 75 -4.80 -8.17 -1.37
CA ALA A 75 -6.01 -8.62 -0.69
C ALA A 75 -6.14 -10.14 -0.70
N GLY A 76 -6.23 -10.74 0.49
CA GLY A 76 -6.56 -12.16 0.65
C GLY A 76 -5.35 -13.07 0.84
N ALA A 77 -5.49 -14.00 1.79
CA ALA A 77 -4.47 -14.97 2.15
C ALA A 77 -4.13 -15.99 1.05
N GLU A 78 -4.95 -16.11 0.00
CA GLU A 78 -4.74 -17.06 -1.11
C GLU A 78 -3.47 -16.79 -1.93
N TYR A 79 -2.98 -15.55 -1.88
CA TYR A 79 -1.74 -15.13 -2.55
C TYR A 79 -0.50 -15.35 -1.68
N ALA A 80 -0.66 -15.60 -0.38
CA ALA A 80 0.47 -15.76 0.54
C ALA A 80 1.38 -16.93 0.13
N GLY A 81 2.68 -16.65 -0.01
CA GLY A 81 3.69 -17.62 -0.43
C GLY A 81 3.68 -17.95 -1.92
N ARG A 82 2.85 -17.28 -2.73
CA ARG A 82 2.91 -17.37 -4.19
C ARG A 82 4.04 -16.48 -4.70
N THR A 83 4.54 -16.80 -5.89
CA THR A 83 5.55 -15.96 -6.57
C THR A 83 4.90 -15.25 -7.75
N GLY A 84 5.31 -14.02 -8.01
CA GLY A 84 4.96 -13.31 -9.25
C GLY A 84 5.76 -13.82 -10.47
N PRO A 85 5.47 -13.32 -11.68
CA PRO A 85 4.40 -12.36 -12.01
C PRO A 85 3.02 -13.03 -12.07
N ARG A 86 1.96 -12.30 -11.67
CA ARG A 86 0.59 -12.82 -11.70
C ARG A 86 -0.49 -11.76 -11.52
N TRP A 87 -1.72 -12.13 -11.88
CA TRP A 87 -2.90 -11.42 -11.44
C TRP A 87 -3.13 -11.61 -9.95
N LEU A 88 -3.41 -10.51 -9.26
CA LEU A 88 -3.82 -10.47 -7.86
C LEU A 88 -4.90 -9.40 -7.65
N ASP A 89 -5.57 -9.47 -6.51
CA ASP A 89 -6.51 -8.44 -6.06
C ASP A 89 -5.82 -7.59 -4.99
N ILE A 90 -6.03 -6.27 -5.04
CA ILE A 90 -5.57 -5.33 -4.02
C ILE A 90 -6.75 -4.63 -3.37
N TYR A 91 -6.60 -4.28 -2.08
CA TYR A 91 -7.45 -3.28 -1.44
C TYR A 91 -7.01 -1.90 -1.89
N VAL A 92 -7.95 -1.13 -2.45
CA VAL A 92 -7.71 0.22 -2.95
C VAL A 92 -7.70 1.20 -1.77
N PRO A 93 -6.78 2.19 -1.72
CA PRO A 93 -6.77 3.22 -0.69
C PRO A 93 -8.00 4.13 -0.77
N ASN A 94 -8.94 3.96 0.16
CA ASN A 94 -10.19 4.74 0.19
C ASN A 94 -10.78 4.88 1.62
N GLY A 95 -9.92 4.76 2.63
CA GLY A 95 -10.29 4.85 4.04
C GLY A 95 -10.84 3.54 4.63
N ALA A 96 -10.79 2.42 3.90
CA ALA A 96 -11.13 1.11 4.42
C ALA A 96 -10.15 0.62 5.49
N ILE A 97 -10.66 -0.03 6.53
CA ILE A 97 -9.87 -0.86 7.45
C ILE A 97 -9.63 -2.24 6.83
N VAL A 98 -8.38 -2.52 6.48
CA VAL A 98 -7.98 -3.73 5.77
C VAL A 98 -6.76 -4.39 6.42
N PRO A 99 -6.53 -5.69 6.16
CA PRO A 99 -5.28 -6.35 6.54
C PRO A 99 -4.10 -5.70 5.81
N VAL A 100 -3.11 -5.20 6.56
CA VAL A 100 -1.83 -4.72 6.02
C VAL A 100 -0.69 -5.52 6.64
N ARG A 101 0.39 -5.70 5.89
CA ARG A 101 1.58 -6.40 6.36
C ARG A 101 2.55 -5.40 6.98
N THR A 102 2.98 -5.65 8.20
CA THR A 102 3.99 -4.83 8.89
C THR A 102 4.75 -5.68 9.92
N ASP A 103 5.99 -5.31 10.16
CA ASP A 103 6.82 -5.79 11.27
C ASP A 103 6.90 -4.77 12.42
N GLN A 104 6.16 -3.67 12.32
CA GLN A 104 6.19 -2.57 13.30
C GLN A 104 5.20 -2.78 14.44
N ASN A 105 5.60 -2.33 15.62
CA ASN A 105 4.69 -2.22 16.76
C ASN A 105 3.61 -1.18 16.49
N CYS A 106 2.37 -1.62 16.61
CA CYS A 106 1.20 -0.83 16.31
C CYS A 106 0.46 -0.47 17.59
N LEU A 107 0.13 0.82 17.72
CA LEU A 107 -0.81 1.35 18.68
C LEU A 107 -2.03 1.85 17.91
N ILE A 108 -3.22 1.38 18.30
CA ILE A 108 -4.47 1.75 17.63
C ILE A 108 -4.65 3.27 17.56
N ASN A 109 -4.98 3.78 16.37
CA ASN A 109 -5.16 5.19 16.02
C ASN A 109 -3.93 6.09 16.24
N GLN A 110 -2.73 5.54 16.46
CA GLN A 110 -1.52 6.32 16.71
C GLN A 110 -0.42 5.99 15.71
N THR A 111 -0.15 4.70 15.49
CA THR A 111 0.92 4.30 14.58
C THR A 111 0.54 4.64 13.15
N ILE A 112 1.28 5.57 12.54
CA ILE A 112 1.26 5.84 11.11
C ILE A 112 2.14 4.80 10.43
N LEU A 113 1.62 4.19 9.38
CA LEU A 113 2.31 3.20 8.57
C LEU A 113 2.59 3.77 7.18
N ALA A 114 3.80 3.53 6.71
CA ALA A 114 4.29 4.05 5.44
C ALA A 114 4.76 2.93 4.52
N VAL A 115 4.56 3.14 3.23
CA VAL A 115 5.32 2.41 2.21
C VAL A 115 6.77 2.87 2.32
N THR A 116 7.72 1.94 2.24
CA THR A 116 9.16 2.21 2.22
C THR A 116 9.78 1.50 1.03
N THR A 117 10.87 2.05 0.52
CA THR A 117 11.56 1.48 -0.65
C THR A 117 12.13 0.09 -0.37
N ALA A 118 12.03 -0.81 -1.34
CA ALA A 118 12.54 -2.18 -1.30
C ALA A 118 11.98 -3.03 -0.13
N SER A 119 10.77 -2.72 0.32
CA SER A 119 10.10 -3.42 1.43
C SER A 119 8.79 -4.07 0.98
N GLN A 120 8.53 -5.28 1.48
CA GLN A 120 7.24 -5.97 1.31
C GLN A 120 6.33 -5.79 2.54
N GLU A 121 6.77 -4.97 3.48
CA GLU A 121 6.08 -4.58 4.70
C GLU A 121 5.90 -3.06 4.74
N LEU A 122 4.77 -2.61 5.29
CA LEU A 122 4.65 -1.22 5.70
C LEU A 122 5.56 -0.98 6.91
N GLY A 123 6.41 0.03 6.80
CA GLY A 123 7.23 0.55 7.90
C GLY A 123 6.56 1.73 8.60
N VAL A 124 7.38 2.55 9.26
CA VAL A 124 6.99 3.87 9.78
C VAL A 124 7.49 4.97 8.83
N PRO A 125 6.87 6.17 8.83
CA PRO A 125 7.35 7.29 8.04
C PRO A 125 8.78 7.69 8.40
N LEU A 126 9.68 7.67 7.42
CA LEU A 126 11.04 8.18 7.44
C LEU A 126 11.15 9.42 6.54
N VAL A 127 12.08 10.33 6.88
CA VAL A 127 12.24 11.65 6.22
C VAL A 127 12.63 11.54 4.75
N THR A 128 13.26 10.43 4.37
CA THR A 128 13.61 10.09 3.00
C THR A 128 13.04 8.70 2.72
N ASP A 129 12.47 8.49 1.54
CA ASP A 129 12.11 7.16 1.04
C ASP A 129 10.94 6.48 1.76
N SER A 130 9.96 7.28 2.19
CA SER A 130 8.69 6.75 2.70
C SER A 130 7.48 7.58 2.34
N GLN A 131 6.35 6.91 2.14
CA GLN A 131 5.05 7.52 1.90
C GLN A 131 4.06 7.03 2.96
N PRO A 132 3.55 7.87 3.88
CA PRO A 132 2.47 7.51 4.78
C PRO A 132 1.21 7.11 3.99
N VAL A 133 0.65 5.94 4.30
CA VAL A 133 -0.51 5.39 3.58
C VAL A 133 -1.59 4.82 4.48
N ALA A 134 -1.28 4.56 5.75
CA ALA A 134 -2.25 3.96 6.66
C ALA A 134 -2.06 4.39 8.11
N VAL A 135 -3.11 4.21 8.91
CA VAL A 135 -3.08 4.33 10.37
C VAL A 135 -3.47 2.98 10.97
N ALA A 136 -2.72 2.48 11.94
CA ALA A 136 -3.05 1.25 12.64
C ALA A 136 -4.44 1.34 13.32
N MET A 137 -5.26 0.32 13.13
CA MET A 137 -6.59 0.17 13.73
C MET A 137 -6.65 -0.96 14.76
N GLU A 138 -5.48 -1.39 15.23
CA GLU A 138 -5.28 -2.42 16.23
C GLU A 138 -4.00 -2.14 17.02
N THR A 139 -3.99 -2.47 18.31
CA THR A 139 -2.76 -2.47 19.12
C THR A 139 -2.13 -3.85 19.07
N VAL A 140 -0.95 -3.96 18.48
CA VAL A 140 -0.23 -5.23 18.31
C VAL A 140 1.27 -4.99 18.49
N ASP A 141 1.91 -5.83 19.30
CA ASP A 141 3.36 -5.93 19.39
C ASP A 141 3.84 -6.91 18.31
N ARG A 142 4.55 -6.43 17.30
CA ARG A 142 5.10 -7.20 16.19
C ARG A 142 6.62 -7.27 16.34
N GLY A 143 7.14 -8.48 16.55
CA GLY A 143 8.57 -8.77 16.43
C GLY A 143 8.97 -9.37 15.08
N THR A 144 7.98 -9.65 14.22
CA THR A 144 8.14 -10.23 12.88
C THR A 144 7.01 -9.77 11.98
N ALA A 145 7.28 -9.69 10.68
CA ALA A 145 6.33 -9.28 9.66
C ALA A 145 5.04 -10.12 9.68
N GLY A 146 3.90 -9.46 9.82
CA GLY A 146 2.59 -10.09 9.88
C GLY A 146 1.44 -9.12 9.65
N ILE A 147 0.22 -9.62 9.78
CA ILE A 147 -1.00 -8.87 9.42
C ILE A 147 -1.51 -8.02 10.57
N VAL A 148 -1.69 -6.72 10.36
CA VAL A 148 -2.35 -5.81 11.29
C VAL A 148 -3.54 -5.17 10.58
N LEU A 149 -4.64 -4.91 11.30
CA LEU A 149 -5.71 -4.10 10.74
C LEU A 149 -5.29 -2.64 10.69
N ALA A 150 -5.33 -2.02 9.51
CA ALA A 150 -5.02 -0.60 9.36
C ALA A 150 -6.02 0.07 8.41
N ARG A 151 -6.27 1.36 8.65
CA ARG A 151 -7.10 2.19 7.79
C ARG A 151 -6.24 2.74 6.66
N LEU A 152 -6.54 2.37 5.43
CA LEU A 152 -5.77 2.74 4.23
C LEU A 152 -6.23 4.13 3.72
N CYS A 153 -5.53 5.19 4.11
CA CYS A 153 -5.93 6.59 3.87
C CYS A 153 -4.73 7.51 3.57
N PRO A 154 -4.09 7.39 2.39
CA PRO A 154 -2.94 8.23 2.02
C PRO A 154 -3.28 9.74 2.04
N ASP A 155 -4.50 10.12 1.65
CA ASP A 155 -4.94 11.52 1.63
C ASP A 155 -5.08 12.15 3.03
N ALA A 156 -5.02 11.35 4.10
CA ALA A 156 -5.04 11.87 5.47
C ALA A 156 -3.70 12.52 5.86
N PHE A 157 -2.65 12.33 5.06
CA PHE A 157 -1.31 12.83 5.32
C PHE A 157 -0.98 13.90 4.27
N MET A 158 -1.28 15.17 4.57
CA MET A 158 -0.90 16.27 3.70
C MET A 158 0.58 16.60 3.91
N TYR A 159 1.37 16.58 2.83
CA TYR A 159 2.69 17.19 2.80
C TYR A 159 2.56 18.71 2.71
N GLN A 160 3.27 19.44 3.56
CA GLN A 160 3.49 20.87 3.39
C GLN A 160 5.01 21.12 3.43
N ASP A 161 5.61 21.37 2.27
CA ASP A 161 6.88 22.09 2.17
C ASP A 161 6.56 23.59 2.01
N HIS A 162 7.39 24.61 2.22
CA HIS A 162 8.83 24.77 2.31
C HIS A 162 9.13 25.96 3.27
N ALA A 163 8.34 26.10 4.35
CA ALA A 163 8.33 27.29 5.22
C ALA A 163 8.92 27.09 6.63
N GLY A 164 9.46 25.90 6.93
CA GLY A 164 10.28 25.69 8.12
C GLY A 164 9.53 25.64 9.46
N THR A 165 8.27 25.21 9.50
CA THR A 165 7.58 24.86 10.76
C THR A 165 7.17 23.38 10.74
N ALA A 166 7.38 22.68 11.86
CA ALA A 166 7.46 21.22 11.93
C ALA A 166 6.11 20.48 11.77
N LEU A 167 6.16 19.30 11.15
CA LEU A 167 5.10 18.26 11.17
C LEU A 167 5.43 17.11 12.14
N SER A 168 6.18 17.39 13.21
CA SER A 168 6.22 16.55 14.40
C SER A 168 6.32 17.47 15.62
N VAL A 169 5.29 17.48 16.45
CA VAL A 169 5.39 17.92 17.84
C VAL A 169 5.58 16.64 18.65
N ASP A 170 6.60 16.65 19.50
CA ASP A 170 7.07 15.58 20.40
C ASP A 170 6.05 14.49 20.79
#